data_AF-A0A1N7KRV0-F1
#
_entry.id   AF-A0A1N7KRV0-F1
#
_cell.length_a   1.000
_cell.length_b   1.000
_cell.length_c   1.000
_cell.angle_alpha   90.00
_cell.angle_beta   90.00
_cell.angle_gamma   90.00
#
_symmetry.space_group_name_H-M   'P 1'
#
loop_
_entity.id
_entity.type
_entity.pdbx_description
1 polymer ?
#
loop_
_entity_poly.entity_id
_entity_poly.type
_entity_poly.pdbx_seq_one_letter_code
_entity_poly.pdbx_strand_id
1 'polypeptide(L)'
;MYFWTQVEPPGFGLDAQAVRQLAYALLQGRHVYVRCGVPAFEDALFAAIRDALLAAYETSEITEEAYEAALARLYAADDLGAVPEGAWVVEVRAAEGGASCVMGLLSQANPDTRAERAAMR
;
A
#
# COMPACT_ATOMS: atom_id res chain seq x y z
N MET A 1 4.46 11.96 7.77
CA MET A 1 5.71 11.59 7.07
C MET A 1 5.30 10.95 5.76
N TYR A 2 5.75 11.51 4.64
CA TYR A 2 5.44 11.03 3.30
C TYR A 2 6.65 10.23 2.80
N PHE A 3 6.43 9.03 2.30
CA PHE A 3 7.47 8.22 1.68
C PHE A 3 7.06 7.94 0.24
N TRP A 4 7.89 8.37 -0.70
CA TRP A 4 7.70 8.14 -2.14
C TRP A 4 8.83 7.22 -2.59
N THR A 5 8.49 6.08 -3.18
CA THR A 5 9.47 5.14 -3.75
C THR A 5 9.12 4.86 -5.22
N GLN A 6 10.14 4.88 -6.08
CA GLN A 6 10.02 4.60 -7.51
C GLN A 6 10.14 3.09 -7.74
N VAL A 7 9.28 2.53 -8.59
CA VAL A 7 9.18 1.09 -8.87
C VAL A 7 9.21 0.87 -10.39
N GLU A 8 10.16 0.14 -10.96
CA GLU A 8 10.28 -0.07 -12.43
C GLU A 8 9.74 -1.47 -12.87
N PRO A 9 9.19 -1.67 -14.09
CA PRO A 9 9.01 -2.95 -14.75
C PRO A 9 10.02 -3.14 -15.91
N PRO A 10 10.33 -4.39 -16.33
CA PRO A 10 9.52 -5.60 -16.21
C PRO A 10 10.27 -6.68 -15.41
N GLY A 11 9.77 -6.99 -14.21
CA GLY A 11 10.56 -7.62 -13.15
C GLY A 11 10.35 -6.85 -11.85
N PHE A 12 9.08 -6.58 -11.55
CA PHE A 12 8.59 -5.65 -10.54
C PHE A 12 9.13 -6.00 -9.15
N GLY A 13 10.33 -5.52 -8.84
CA GLY A 13 10.88 -5.50 -7.50
C GLY A 13 10.07 -4.50 -6.68
N LEU A 14 8.89 -4.91 -6.22
CA LEU A 14 8.22 -4.24 -5.11
C LEU A 14 9.27 -4.12 -4.00
N ASP A 15 9.49 -2.91 -3.51
CA ASP A 15 10.44 -2.70 -2.43
C ASP A 15 10.01 -3.57 -1.24
N ALA A 16 10.76 -4.63 -0.98
CA ALA A 16 10.45 -5.62 0.04
C ALA A 16 10.42 -4.99 1.44
N GLN A 17 11.07 -3.83 1.63
CA GLN A 17 10.95 -3.05 2.85
C GLN A 17 9.61 -2.32 2.92
N ALA A 18 9.15 -1.70 1.83
CA ALA A 18 7.85 -1.04 1.77
C ALA A 18 6.71 -2.04 2.00
N VAL A 19 6.75 -3.20 1.35
CA VAL A 19 5.77 -4.28 1.55
C VAL A 19 5.74 -4.75 3.01
N ARG A 20 6.91 -4.95 3.62
CA ARG A 20 7.00 -5.33 5.05
C ARG A 20 6.45 -4.25 5.98
N GLN A 21 6.68 -2.98 5.69
CA GLN A 21 6.11 -1.88 6.48
C GLN A 21 4.59 -1.85 6.41
N LEU A 22 4.00 -2.13 5.23
CA LEU A 22 2.54 -2.23 5.08
C LEU A 22 1.97 -3.43 5.83
N ALA A 23 2.61 -4.61 5.71
CA ALA A 23 2.22 -5.80 6.46
C ALA A 23 2.26 -5.55 7.98
N TYR A 24 3.33 -4.91 8.47
CA TYR A 24 3.46 -4.55 9.88
C TYR A 24 2.42 -3.52 10.33
N ALA A 25 2.07 -2.55 9.50
CA ALA A 25 1.00 -1.60 9.79
C ALA A 25 -0.36 -2.30 9.97
N LEU A 26 -0.68 -3.29 9.12
CA LEU A 26 -1.88 -4.12 9.26
C LEU A 26 -1.89 -4.91 10.58
N LEU A 27 -0.75 -5.49 10.96
CA LEU A 27 -0.58 -6.19 12.23
C LEU A 27 -0.74 -5.28 13.46
N GLN A 28 -0.36 -4.00 13.34
CA GLN A 28 -0.63 -2.98 14.36
C GLN A 28 -2.10 -2.53 14.44
N GLY A 29 -2.98 -3.12 13.62
CA GLY A 29 -4.40 -2.76 13.59
C GLY A 29 -4.72 -1.54 12.74
N ARG A 30 -3.80 -1.07 11.90
CA ARG A 30 -4.07 0.03 10.96
C ARG A 30 -4.84 -0.50 9.75
N HIS A 31 -5.77 0.30 9.25
CA HIS A 31 -6.42 0.05 7.98
C HIS A 31 -5.56 0.59 6.83
N VAL A 32 -5.34 -0.23 5.80
CA VAL A 32 -4.57 0.15 4.61
C VAL A 32 -5.47 0.10 3.39
N TYR A 33 -5.53 1.21 2.66
CA TYR A 33 -6.31 1.40 1.45
C TYR A 33 -5.36 1.59 0.28
N VAL A 34 -5.44 0.72 -0.72
CA VAL A 34 -4.62 0.78 -1.93
C VAL A 34 -5.42 1.46 -3.03
N ARG A 35 -4.97 2.62 -3.48
CA ARG A 35 -5.50 3.32 -4.66
C ARG A 35 -4.51 3.12 -5.80
N CYS A 36 -4.82 2.19 -6.69
CA CYS A 36 -3.92 1.83 -7.79
C CYS A 36 -4.47 2.30 -9.13
N GLY A 37 -3.75 3.19 -9.82
CA GLY A 37 -4.07 3.55 -11.21
C GLY A 37 -3.67 2.49 -12.25
N VAL A 38 -3.11 1.36 -11.81
CA VAL A 38 -2.52 0.31 -12.68
C VAL A 38 -2.96 -1.08 -12.18
N PRO A 39 -4.05 -1.67 -12.71
CA PRO A 39 -4.66 -2.88 -12.14
C PRO A 39 -3.69 -4.07 -11.95
N ALA A 40 -2.84 -4.34 -12.94
CA ALA A 40 -1.86 -5.44 -12.84
C ALA A 40 -0.85 -5.26 -11.69
N PHE A 41 -0.58 -4.03 -11.27
CA PHE A 41 0.28 -3.74 -10.13
C PHE A 41 -0.48 -3.87 -8.81
N GLU A 42 -1.79 -3.59 -8.81
CA GLU A 42 -2.63 -3.78 -7.63
C GLU A 42 -2.58 -5.24 -7.18
N ASP A 43 -2.90 -6.17 -8.08
CA ASP A 43 -2.86 -7.61 -7.79
C ASP A 43 -1.50 -8.06 -7.25
N ALA A 44 -0.41 -7.57 -7.86
CA ALA A 44 0.95 -7.88 -7.44
C ALA A 44 1.28 -7.33 -6.03
N LEU A 45 0.83 -6.12 -5.71
CA LEU A 45 1.03 -5.52 -4.39
C LEU A 45 0.23 -6.26 -3.31
N PHE A 46 -1.03 -6.59 -3.59
CA PHE A 46 -1.85 -7.37 -2.67
C PHE A 46 -1.25 -8.75 -2.43
N ALA A 47 -0.79 -9.42 -3.47
CA ALA A 47 -0.09 -10.70 -3.36
C ALA A 47 1.17 -10.57 -2.47
N ALA A 48 2.02 -9.57 -2.72
CA ALA A 48 3.24 -9.38 -1.94
C ALA A 48 2.98 -9.09 -0.45
N ILE A 49 1.93 -8.30 -0.13
CA ILE A 49 1.53 -8.05 1.26
C ILE A 49 1.04 -9.34 1.93
N ARG A 50 0.22 -10.13 1.22
CA ARG A 50 -0.26 -11.43 1.71
C ARG A 50 0.89 -12.40 1.95
N ASP A 51 1.84 -12.49 1.02
CA ASP A 51 3.02 -13.34 1.15
C ASP A 51 3.87 -12.93 2.36
N ALA A 52 4.03 -11.63 2.62
CA ALA A 52 4.75 -11.14 3.79
C ALA A 52 4.04 -11.48 5.11
N LEU A 53 2.71 -11.41 5.15
CA LEU A 53 1.90 -11.81 6.30
C LEU A 53 1.94 -13.33 6.50
N LEU A 54 1.84 -14.10 5.41
CA LEU A 54 1.89 -15.55 5.43
C LEU A 54 3.25 -16.03 5.94
N ALA A 55 4.35 -15.44 5.46
CA ALA A 55 5.69 -15.75 5.93
C ALA A 55 5.82 -15.53 7.45
N ALA A 56 5.29 -14.42 7.98
CA ALA A 56 5.29 -14.16 9.42
C ALA A 56 4.44 -15.17 10.21
N TYR A 57 3.35 -15.66 9.63
CA TYR A 57 2.54 -16.71 10.23
C TYR A 57 3.27 -18.06 10.23
N GLU A 58 3.86 -18.45 9.10
CA GLU A 58 4.63 -19.70 8.96
C GLU A 58 5.86 -19.76 9.87
N THR A 59 6.49 -18.61 10.15
CA THR A 59 7.60 -18.49 11.12
C THR A 59 7.13 -18.42 12.57
N SER A 60 5.83 -18.51 12.84
CA SER A 60 5.22 -18.38 14.18
C SER A 60 5.47 -17.02 14.85
N GLU A 61 5.75 -15.96 14.08
CA GLU A 61 5.89 -14.60 14.59
C GLU A 61 4.53 -13.96 14.93
N ILE A 62 3.47 -14.41 14.26
CA ILE A 62 2.08 -13.98 14.48
C ILE A 62 1.14 -15.18 14.58
N THR A 63 -0.01 -15.00 15.24
CA THR A 63 -1.07 -16.03 15.29
C THR A 63 -1.93 -16.02 14.03
N GLU A 64 -2.68 -17.10 13.80
CA GLU A 64 -3.68 -17.17 12.74
C GLU A 64 -4.73 -16.06 12.88
N GLU A 65 -5.16 -15.73 14.12
CA GLU A 65 -6.11 -14.62 14.32
C GLU A 65 -5.50 -13.27 13.93
N ALA A 66 -4.21 -13.06 14.21
CA ALA A 66 -3.51 -11.82 13.82
C ALA A 66 -3.35 -11.71 12.30
N TYR A 67 -3.09 -12.83 11.62
CA TYR A 67 -3.03 -12.92 10.16
C TYR A 67 -4.39 -12.57 9.53
N GLU A 68 -5.47 -13.24 9.94
CA GLU A 68 -6.83 -12.98 9.42
C GLU A 68 -7.28 -11.56 9.72
N ALA A 69 -7.01 -11.05 10.91
CA ALA A 69 -7.33 -9.68 11.27
C ALA A 69 -6.54 -8.65 10.43
N ALA A 70 -5.28 -8.95 10.07
CA ALA A 70 -4.50 -8.11 9.17
C ALA A 70 -5.09 -8.09 7.75
N LEU A 71 -5.49 -9.24 7.22
CA LEU A 71 -6.16 -9.31 5.91
C LEU A 71 -7.48 -8.53 5.88
N ALA A 72 -8.26 -8.61 6.96
CA ALA A 72 -9.53 -7.89 7.07
C ALA A 72 -9.39 -6.35 7.07
N ARG A 73 -8.16 -5.83 7.20
CA ARG A 73 -7.82 -4.40 7.23
C ARG A 73 -7.14 -3.90 5.95
N LEU A 74 -6.98 -4.76 4.94
CA LEU A 74 -6.41 -4.41 3.64
C LEU A 74 -7.53 -4.25 2.60
N TYR A 75 -7.63 -3.07 1.99
CA TYR A 75 -8.73 -2.73 1.08
C TYR A 75 -8.24 -2.13 -0.23
N ALA A 76 -8.97 -2.40 -1.32
CA ALA A 76 -8.89 -1.59 -2.53
C ALA A 76 -9.67 -0.29 -2.28
N ALA A 77 -9.05 0.85 -2.58
CA ALA A 77 -9.65 2.16 -2.34
C ALA A 77 -10.79 2.46 -3.33
N ASP A 78 -10.81 1.81 -4.49
CA ASP A 78 -11.86 1.97 -5.49
C ASP A 78 -13.19 1.30 -5.05
N ASP A 79 -13.12 0.34 -4.12
CA ASP A 79 -14.30 -0.34 -3.55
C ASP A 79 -14.97 0.44 -2.40
N LEU A 80 -14.27 1.43 -1.85
CA LEU A 80 -14.68 2.11 -0.61
C LEU A 80 -14.66 3.62 -0.80
N GLY A 81 -15.81 4.18 -1.19
CA GLY A 81 -15.96 5.59 -1.58
C GLY A 81 -15.18 6.58 -0.69
N ALA A 82 -15.46 6.62 0.62
CA ALA A 82 -14.73 7.49 1.55
C ALA A 82 -13.78 6.66 2.43
N VAL A 83 -12.48 6.97 2.36
CA VAL A 83 -11.46 6.39 3.24
C VAL A 83 -11.63 6.94 4.66
N PRO A 84 -11.70 6.09 5.71
CA PRO A 84 -11.82 6.52 7.09
C PRO A 84 -10.65 7.40 7.54
N GLU A 85 -10.94 8.34 8.44
CA GLU A 85 -9.94 9.20 9.05
C GLU A 85 -8.89 8.37 9.82
N GLY A 86 -7.61 8.68 9.63
CA GLY A 86 -6.49 7.95 10.24
C GLY A 86 -6.05 6.68 9.52
N ALA A 87 -6.76 6.24 8.47
CA ALA A 87 -6.32 5.12 7.64
C ALA A 87 -5.08 5.48 6.80
N TRP A 88 -4.31 4.47 6.44
CA TRP A 88 -3.18 4.60 5.53
C TRP A 88 -3.66 4.44 4.10
N VAL A 89 -3.31 5.39 3.24
CA VAL A 89 -3.61 5.29 1.81
C VAL A 89 -2.30 5.09 1.06
N VAL A 90 -2.22 4.01 0.29
CA VAL A 90 -1.13 3.75 -0.64
C VAL A 90 -1.61 4.18 -2.02
N GLU A 91 -1.03 5.24 -2.57
CA GLU A 91 -1.30 5.63 -3.96
C GLU A 91 -0.23 5.03 -4.86
N VAL A 92 -0.66 4.26 -5.86
CA VAL A 92 0.19 3.76 -6.93
C VAL A 92 -0.22 4.46 -8.22
N ARG A 93 0.74 5.08 -8.89
CA ARG A 93 0.54 5.74 -10.18
C ARG A 93 1.59 5.27 -11.17
N ALA A 94 1.26 5.26 -12.46
CA ALA A 94 2.29 5.17 -13.49
C ALA A 94 3.22 6.39 -13.37
N ALA A 95 4.52 6.15 -13.41
CA ALA A 95 5.54 7.18 -13.53
C ALA A 95 5.40 7.87 -14.90
N GLU A 96 5.77 9.14 -14.95
CA GLU A 96 5.84 9.87 -16.21
C GLU A 96 6.83 9.18 -17.16
N GLY A 97 6.37 8.82 -18.36
CA GLY A 97 7.14 8.03 -19.33
C GLY A 97 6.73 6.55 -19.46
N GLY A 98 5.75 6.07 -18.68
CA GLY A 98 4.98 4.85 -18.98
C GLY A 98 5.67 3.51 -18.68
N ALA A 99 6.93 3.53 -18.25
CA ALA A 99 7.71 2.33 -17.92
C ALA A 99 8.06 2.26 -16.43
N SER A 100 7.30 2.88 -15.52
CA SER A 100 7.51 2.79 -14.06
C SER A 100 6.20 3.05 -13.32
N CYS A 101 6.09 2.58 -12.08
CA CYS A 101 5.06 2.91 -11.11
C CYS A 101 5.72 3.65 -9.94
N VAL A 102 5.06 4.68 -9.41
CA VAL A 102 5.48 5.35 -8.17
C VAL A 102 4.49 4.98 -7.09
N MET A 103 5.01 4.53 -5.94
CA MET A 103 4.22 4.23 -4.75
C MET A 103 4.44 5.33 -3.70
N GLY A 104 3.35 5.96 -3.27
CA GLY A 104 3.35 6.94 -2.20
C GLY A 104 2.49 6.49 -1.03
N LEU A 105 3.03 6.56 0.19
CA LEU A 105 2.24 6.39 1.41
C LEU A 105 1.70 7.76 1.85
N LEU A 106 0.40 7.94 1.73
CA LEU A 106 -0.35 9.09 2.26
C LEU A 106 -0.97 8.70 3.61
N SER A 107 -0.34 9.15 4.69
CA SER A 107 -1.05 9.27 5.97
C SER A 107 -1.85 10.57 5.90
N GLN A 108 -3.18 10.51 6.11
CA GLN A 108 -4.07 11.69 6.12
C GLN A 108 -3.82 12.62 7.33
N ALA A 109 -2.58 13.02 7.60
CA ALA A 109 -2.29 14.06 8.57
C ALA A 109 -2.43 15.48 7.99
N ASN A 110 -2.83 15.66 6.71
CA ASN A 110 -3.12 17.00 6.21
C ASN A 110 -4.06 17.07 4.97
N PRO A 111 -5.15 17.87 5.01
CA PRO A 111 -6.04 18.12 3.87
C PRO A 111 -5.44 18.98 2.74
N ASP A 112 -4.20 19.47 2.87
CA ASP A 112 -3.49 20.26 1.85
C ASP A 112 -3.00 19.48 0.62
N THR A 113 -3.27 18.17 0.55
CA THR A 113 -2.90 17.28 -0.56
C THR A 113 -3.53 17.65 -1.91
N ARG A 114 -4.54 18.54 -1.95
CA ARG A 114 -5.07 19.10 -3.21
C ARG A 114 -4.19 20.19 -3.81
N ALA A 115 -3.52 20.99 -2.98
CA ALA A 115 -2.63 22.07 -3.43
C ALA A 115 -1.28 21.51 -3.94
N GLU A 116 -0.73 20.50 -3.27
CA GLU A 116 0.50 19.83 -3.74
C GLU A 116 0.27 18.99 -5.00
N ARG A 117 -0.92 18.39 -5.17
CA ARG A 117 -1.33 17.73 -6.44
C ARG A 117 -1.33 18.67 -7.65
N ALA A 118 -1.53 19.98 -7.43
CA ALA A 118 -1.52 20.98 -8.51
C ALA A 118 -0.10 21.51 -8.81
N ALA A 119 0.84 21.39 -7.86
CA ALA A 119 2.21 21.86 -7.98
C ALA A 119 3.14 20.90 -8.75
N MET A 120 2.67 19.68 -9.07
CA MET A 120 3.41 18.67 -9.84
C MET A 120 2.86 18.50 -11.27
N ARG A 121 2.29 19.56 -11.86
CA ARG A 121 1.93 19.63 -13.28
C ARG A 121 3.07 20.20 -14.12
#